data_AF-A0A962N0F6-F1
#
_entry.id   AF-A0A962N0F6-F1
#
_cell.length_a   1.000
_cell.length_b   1.000
_cell.length_c   1.000
_cell.angle_alpha   90.00
_cell.angle_beta   90.00
_cell.angle_gamma   90.00
#
_symmetry.space_group_name_H-M   'P 1'
#
loop_
_entity.id
_entity.type
_entity.pdbx_description
1 polymer ?
#
loop_
_entity_poly.entity_id
_entity_poly.type
_entity_poly.pdbx_seq_one_letter_code
_entity_poly.pdbx_strand_id
1 'polypeptide(L)'
;MSAVRVFSWWQCTLLGICWGLLLVPAYVAAFGTWLIGSMLPDYHAPVDIVLTLIMAVSLFVLMLIAVYTGWHFLKGSRSFRWLLGLLLVGILLVPLVSATGALVSYTQLSESWQAGWQG
;
A
#
# COMPACT_ATOMS: atom_id res chain seq x y z
N MET A 1 27.82 -20.24 -8.55
CA MET A 1 28.00 -18.87 -8.04
C MET A 1 27.18 -17.93 -8.90
N SER A 2 26.09 -17.34 -8.40
CA SER A 2 25.33 -16.35 -9.16
C SER A 2 26.13 -15.06 -9.23
N ALA A 3 26.42 -14.56 -10.43
CA ALA A 3 27.10 -13.27 -10.61
C ALA A 3 26.28 -12.17 -9.93
N VAL A 4 26.88 -11.51 -8.92
CA VAL A 4 26.28 -10.34 -8.27
C VAL A 4 26.29 -9.20 -9.28
N ARG A 5 25.12 -8.65 -9.61
CA ARG A 5 25.03 -7.50 -10.52
C ARG A 5 25.46 -6.25 -9.75
N VAL A 6 26.43 -5.52 -10.31
CA VAL A 6 26.83 -4.19 -9.82
C VAL A 6 25.92 -3.17 -10.48
N PHE A 7 25.15 -2.42 -9.69
CA PHE A 7 24.31 -1.33 -10.18
C PHE A 7 25.14 -0.07 -10.37
N SER A 8 24.80 0.74 -11.38
CA SER A 8 25.46 2.03 -11.59
C SER A 8 24.97 3.06 -10.56
N TRP A 9 25.78 4.10 -10.32
CA TRP A 9 25.44 5.15 -9.34
C TRP A 9 24.05 5.75 -9.58
N TRP A 10 23.71 6.05 -10.84
CA TRP A 10 22.40 6.61 -11.17
C TRP A 10 21.26 5.65 -10.81
N GLN A 11 21.43 4.35 -11.02
CA GLN A 11 20.44 3.33 -10.66
C GLN A 11 20.25 3.26 -9.15
N CYS A 12 21.34 3.36 -8.38
CA CYS A 12 21.28 3.43 -6.93
C CYS A 12 20.50 4.67 -6.46
N THR A 13 20.79 5.85 -7.02
CA THR A 13 20.10 7.09 -6.67
C THR A 13 18.61 7.03 -7.01
N LEU A 14 18.25 6.60 -8.22
CA LEU A 14 16.85 6.51 -8.62
C LEU A 14 16.10 5.49 -7.74
N LEU A 15 16.70 4.34 -7.48
CA LEU A 15 16.07 3.34 -6.62
C LEU A 15 15.90 3.88 -5.20
N GLY A 16 16.89 4.58 -4.66
CA GLY A 16 16.80 5.22 -3.34
C GLY A 16 15.69 6.25 -3.26
N ILE A 17 15.53 7.09 -4.30
CA ILE A 17 14.43 8.07 -4.39
C ILE A 17 13.08 7.36 -4.47
N CYS A 18 12.92 6.39 -5.36
CA CYS A 18 11.66 5.64 -5.49
C CYS A 18 11.33 4.85 -4.22
N TRP A 19 12.33 4.27 -3.57
CA TRP A 19 12.15 3.55 -2.31
C TRP A 19 11.73 4.51 -1.19
N GLY A 20 12.35 5.69 -1.10
CA GLY A 20 11.92 6.75 -0.17
C GLY A 20 10.51 7.26 -0.45
N LEU A 21 10.13 7.41 -1.73
CA LEU A 21 8.79 7.81 -2.14
C LEU A 21 7.71 6.81 -1.70
N LEU A 22 8.06 5.54 -1.53
CA LEU A 22 7.15 4.50 -1.04
C LEU A 22 6.69 4.75 0.41
N LEU A 23 7.45 5.55 1.17
CA LEU A 23 7.05 5.96 2.52
C LEU A 23 5.85 6.91 2.53
N VAL A 24 5.61 7.65 1.44
CA VAL A 24 4.46 8.56 1.35
C VAL A 24 3.13 7.79 1.39
N PRO A 25 2.85 6.84 0.49
CA PRO A 25 1.62 6.06 0.58
C PRO A 25 1.56 5.18 1.83
N ALA A 26 2.71 4.71 2.33
CA ALA A 26 2.75 3.97 3.59
C ALA A 26 2.32 4.86 4.78
N TYR A 27 2.79 6.11 4.84
CA TYR A 27 2.37 7.06 5.86
C TYR A 27 0.88 7.34 5.79
N VAL A 28 0.33 7.59 4.59
CA VAL A 28 -1.10 7.84 4.41
C VAL A 28 -1.93 6.64 4.87
N ALA A 29 -1.54 5.42 4.51
CA ALA A 29 -2.25 4.22 4.93
C ALA A 29 -2.13 4.00 6.46
N ALA A 30 -0.97 4.24 7.06
CA ALA A 30 -0.77 4.16 8.52
C ALA A 30 -1.63 5.17 9.27
N PHE A 31 -1.64 6.41 8.80
CA PHE A 31 -2.46 7.48 9.36
C PHE A 31 -3.95 7.15 9.22
N GLY A 32 -4.39 6.67 8.07
CA GLY A 32 -5.77 6.24 7.83
C GLY A 32 -6.20 5.09 8.76
N THR A 33 -5.37 4.05 8.89
CA THR A 33 -5.61 2.94 9.81
C THR A 33 -5.69 3.41 11.26
N TRP A 34 -4.80 4.31 11.69
CA TRP A 34 -4.83 4.85 13.04
C TRP A 34 -6.08 5.70 13.30
N LEU A 35 -6.42 6.60 12.37
CA LEU A 35 -7.55 7.51 12.50
C LEU A 35 -8.87 6.74 12.61
N ILE A 36 -9.14 5.84 11.65
CA ILE A 36 -10.39 5.05 11.63
C ILE A 36 -10.37 4.03 12.78
N GLY A 37 -9.23 3.36 12.98
CA GLY A 37 -9.02 2.39 14.05
C GLY A 37 -9.28 2.96 15.45
N SER A 38 -8.95 4.22 15.68
CA SER A 38 -9.20 4.88 16.97
C SER A 38 -10.68 5.11 17.29
N MET A 39 -11.55 5.11 16.27
CA MET A 39 -13.00 5.30 16.42
C MET A 39 -13.76 3.98 16.57
N LEU A 40 -13.14 2.84 16.24
CA LEU A 40 -13.78 1.53 16.35
C LEU A 40 -14.30 1.18 17.75
N PRO A 41 -13.63 1.52 18.89
CA PRO A 41 -14.13 1.16 20.22
C PRO A 41 -15.49 1.78 20.56
N ASP A 42 -15.79 2.95 19.99
CA ASP A 42 -17.03 3.69 20.26
C ASP A 42 -18.07 3.54 19.13
N TYR A 43 -17.64 3.15 17.93
CA TYR A 43 -18.49 3.04 16.75
C TYR A 43 -18.10 1.82 15.89
N HIS A 44 -18.96 0.80 15.86
CA HIS A 44 -18.74 -0.43 15.08
C HIS A 44 -19.53 -0.44 13.77
N ALA A 45 -19.51 0.65 13.01
CA ALA A 45 -20.09 0.62 11.68
C ALA A 45 -19.28 -0.35 10.79
N PRO A 46 -19.93 -1.26 10.04
CA PRO A 46 -19.26 -2.20 9.14
C PRO A 46 -18.31 -1.51 8.14
N VAL A 47 -18.66 -0.29 7.74
CA VAL A 47 -17.87 0.58 6.85
C VAL A 47 -16.50 0.88 7.43
N ASP A 48 -16.41 1.23 8.73
CA ASP A 48 -15.16 1.62 9.38
C ASP A 48 -14.21 0.44 9.54
N ILE A 49 -14.76 -0.75 9.81
CA ILE A 49 -14.00 -2.01 9.87
C ILE A 49 -13.39 -2.33 8.50
N VAL A 50 -14.19 -2.25 7.44
CA VAL A 50 -13.74 -2.55 6.07
C VAL A 50 -12.69 -1.56 5.60
N LEU A 51 -12.90 -0.26 5.84
CA LEU A 51 -11.92 0.78 5.50
C LEU A 51 -10.60 0.59 6.25
N THR A 52 -10.66 0.30 7.54
CA THR A 52 -9.47 0.01 8.36
C THR A 52 -8.71 -1.18 7.81
N LEU A 53 -9.41 -2.24 7.42
CA LEU A 53 -8.82 -3.45 6.85
C LEU A 53 -8.16 -3.18 5.49
N ILE A 54 -8.80 -2.41 4.61
CA ILE A 54 -8.23 -2.01 3.31
C ILE A 54 -6.91 -1.24 3.52
N MET A 55 -6.89 -0.27 4.44
CA MET A 55 -5.68 0.50 4.75
C MET A 55 -4.59 -0.37 5.39
N ALA A 56 -4.94 -1.27 6.30
CA ALA A 56 -3.99 -2.19 6.93
C ALA A 56 -3.38 -3.19 5.92
N VAL A 57 -4.18 -3.72 5.00
CA VAL A 57 -3.69 -4.59 3.91
C VAL A 57 -2.78 -3.81 2.97
N SER A 58 -3.11 -2.56 2.65
CA SER A 58 -2.29 -1.69 1.82
C SER A 58 -0.91 -1.45 2.44
N LEU A 59 -0.86 -1.18 3.75
CA LEU A 59 0.39 -1.08 4.51
C LEU A 59 1.23 -2.34 4.43
N PHE A 60 0.60 -3.50 4.63
CA PHE A 60 1.28 -4.78 4.58
C PHE A 60 1.90 -5.03 3.19
N VAL A 61 1.15 -4.75 2.12
CA VAL A 61 1.66 -4.87 0.75
C VAL A 61 2.82 -3.91 0.48
N LEU A 62 2.71 -2.64 0.89
CA LEU A 62 3.78 -1.65 0.75
C LEU A 62 5.04 -2.08 1.50
N MET A 63 4.90 -2.60 2.71
CA MET A 63 6.01 -3.13 3.52
C MET A 63 6.68 -4.31 2.80
N LEU A 64 5.91 -5.26 2.27
CA LEU A 64 6.46 -6.38 1.50
C LEU A 64 7.24 -5.90 0.28
N ILE A 65 6.71 -4.92 -0.47
CA ILE A 65 7.41 -4.34 -1.62
C ILE A 65 8.72 -3.68 -1.17
N ALA A 66 8.71 -2.88 -0.09
CA ALA A 66 9.89 -2.20 0.43
C ALA A 66 10.99 -3.19 0.84
N VAL A 67 10.63 -4.22 1.62
CA VAL A 67 11.56 -5.25 2.10
C VAL A 67 12.09 -6.09 0.93
N TYR A 68 11.20 -6.54 0.04
CA TYR A 68 11.58 -7.34 -1.13
C TYR A 68 12.55 -6.59 -2.03
N THR A 69 12.23 -5.34 -2.38
CA THR A 69 13.05 -4.54 -3.29
C THR A 69 14.39 -4.17 -2.66
N GLY A 70 14.40 -3.81 -1.37
CA GLY A 70 15.64 -3.53 -0.62
C GLY A 70 16.55 -4.76 -0.54
N TRP A 71 16.01 -5.92 -0.17
CA TRP A 71 16.77 -7.17 -0.08
C TRP A 71 17.38 -7.59 -1.42
N HIS A 72 16.56 -7.59 -2.48
CA HIS A 72 17.01 -8.02 -3.81
C HIS A 72 17.97 -7.02 -4.46
N PHE A 73 17.86 -5.73 -4.12
CA PHE A 73 18.82 -4.70 -4.50
C PHE A 73 20.19 -4.93 -3.83
N LEU A 74 20.22 -5.10 -2.50
CA LEU A 74 21.47 -5.36 -1.77
C LEU A 74 22.17 -6.64 -2.24
N LYS A 75 21.40 -7.66 -2.62
CA LYS A 75 21.94 -8.92 -3.15
C LYS A 75 22.27 -8.91 -4.65
N GLY A 76 21.94 -7.84 -5.39
CA GLY A 76 22.15 -7.76 -6.84
C GLY A 76 21.49 -8.91 -7.63
N SER A 77 20.41 -9.49 -7.08
CA SER A 77 19.87 -10.78 -7.53
C SER A 77 18.75 -10.66 -8.58
N ARG A 78 18.14 -9.48 -8.69
CA ARG A 78 17.08 -9.17 -9.67
C ARG A 78 17.51 -8.01 -10.58
N SER A 79 16.84 -7.88 -11.73
CA SER A 79 17.12 -6.79 -12.66
C SER A 79 16.61 -5.45 -12.13
N PHE A 80 17.32 -4.37 -12.44
CA PHE A 80 16.94 -3.02 -12.01
C PHE A 80 15.50 -2.65 -12.44
N ARG A 81 15.14 -2.95 -13.70
CA ARG A 81 13.79 -2.69 -14.24
C ARG A 81 12.68 -3.39 -13.45
N TRP A 82 12.95 -4.60 -12.97
CA TRP A 82 11.99 -5.35 -12.16
C TRP A 82 11.78 -4.72 -10.79
N LEU A 83 12.88 -4.34 -10.13
CA LEU A 83 12.83 -3.67 -8.82
C LEU A 83 12.15 -2.30 -8.92
N LEU A 84 12.49 -1.52 -9.94
CA LEU A 84 11.87 -0.23 -10.21
C LEU A 84 10.38 -0.38 -10.51
N GLY A 85 10.00 -1.37 -11.33
CA GLY A 85 8.60 -1.67 -11.62
C GLY A 85 7.79 -1.98 -10.37
N LEU A 86 8.33 -2.81 -9.46
CA LEU A 86 7.68 -3.10 -8.18
C LEU A 86 7.53 -1.86 -7.29
N LEU A 87 8.54 -0.99 -7.24
CA LEU A 87 8.44 0.28 -6.51
C LEU A 87 7.35 1.18 -7.09
N LEU A 88 7.28 1.30 -8.42
CA LEU A 88 6.23 2.09 -9.08
C LEU A 88 4.82 1.52 -8.84
N VAL A 89 4.68 0.19 -8.83
CA VAL A 89 3.43 -0.49 -8.44
C VAL A 89 3.05 -0.11 -7.00
N GLY A 90 4.02 -0.15 -6.07
CA GLY A 90 3.79 0.28 -4.69
C GLY A 90 3.38 1.75 -4.58
N ILE A 91 4.03 2.64 -5.33
CA ILE A 91 3.78 4.09 -5.25
C ILE A 91 2.45 4.48 -5.88
N LEU A 92 2.08 3.87 -7.02
CA LEU A 92 0.94 4.31 -7.83
C LEU A 92 -0.26 3.38 -7.72
N LEU A 93 -0.06 2.08 -7.89
CA LEU A 93 -1.17 1.13 -7.98
C LEU A 93 -1.74 0.78 -6.61
N VAL A 94 -0.92 0.62 -5.57
CA VAL A 94 -1.44 0.30 -4.24
C VAL A 94 -2.39 1.38 -3.73
N PRO A 95 -2.04 2.69 -3.75
CA PRO A 95 -2.95 3.75 -3.33
C PRO A 95 -4.20 3.85 -4.21
N LEU A 96 -4.06 3.64 -5.51
CA LEU A 96 -5.19 3.71 -6.44
C LEU A 96 -6.20 2.58 -6.18
N VAL A 97 -5.71 1.35 -6.01
CA VAL A 97 -6.55 0.18 -5.73
C VAL A 97 -7.18 0.31 -4.35
N SER A 98 -6.43 0.78 -3.34
CA SER A 98 -6.98 0.96 -1.98
C SER A 98 -8.04 2.05 -1.94
N ALA A 99 -7.82 3.18 -2.62
CA ALA A 99 -8.80 4.27 -2.71
C ALA A 99 -10.07 3.83 -3.47
N THR A 100 -9.90 3.11 -4.58
CA THR A 100 -11.04 2.59 -5.35
C THR A 100 -11.83 1.56 -4.55
N GLY A 101 -11.13 0.63 -3.88
CA GLY A 101 -11.76 -0.36 -3.01
C GLY A 101 -12.53 0.29 -1.85
N ALA A 102 -11.93 1.29 -1.20
CA ALA A 102 -12.57 2.06 -0.15
C ALA A 102 -13.85 2.76 -0.64
N LEU A 103 -13.80 3.41 -1.80
CA LEU A 103 -14.95 4.09 -2.40
C LEU A 103 -16.09 3.12 -2.72
N VAL A 104 -15.79 1.99 -3.36
CA VAL A 104 -16.78 0.98 -3.73
C VAL A 104 -17.40 0.34 -2.48
N SER A 105 -16.60 0.02 -1.46
CA SER A 105 -17.11 -0.49 -0.20
C SER A 105 -18.02 0.51 0.50
N TYR A 106 -17.65 1.80 0.48
CA TYR A 106 -18.48 2.86 1.04
C TYR A 106 -19.85 2.96 0.34
N THR A 107 -19.87 3.01 -0.99
CA THR A 107 -21.14 3.14 -1.74
C THR A 107 -22.06 1.94 -1.50
N GLN A 108 -21.53 0.71 -1.59
CA GLN A 108 -22.34 -0.51 -1.40
C GLN A 108 -22.89 -0.66 0.02
N LEU A 109 -22.08 -0.33 1.03
CA LEU A 109 -22.52 -0.42 2.43
C LEU A 109 -23.49 0.70 2.80
N SER A 110 -23.37 1.88 2.18
CA SER A 110 -24.30 2.99 2.39
C SER A 110 -25.68 2.72 1.75
N GLU A 111 -25.72 2.17 0.54
CA GLU A 111 -26.95 1.81 -0.16
C GLU A 111 -27.70 0.67 0.55
N SER A 112 -26.99 -0.37 0.98
CA SER A 112 -27.59 -1.48 1.73
C SER A 112 -28.14 -1.06 3.08
N TRP A 113 -27.47 -0.13 3.78
CA TRP A 113 -28.00 0.46 5.01
C TRP A 113 -29.30 1.23 4.76
N GLN A 114 -29.36 2.06 3.71
CA GLN A 114 -30.59 2.81 3.38
C GLN A 114 -31.75 1.90 2.98
N ALA A 115 -31.49 0.83 2.24
CA ALA A 115 -32.52 -0.16 1.86
C ALA A 115 -33.10 -0.91 3.07
N GLY A 116 -32.30 -1.18 4.10
CA GLY A 116 -32.74 -1.85 5.33
C GLY A 116 -33.68 -1.04 6.23
N TRP A 117 -33.73 0.29 6.07
CA TRP A 117 -34.61 1.18 6.82
C TRP A 117 -35.95 1.49 6.10
N GLN A 118 -36.12 1.06 4.85
CA GLN A 118 -37.35 1.25 4.07
C GLN A 118 -38.22 -0.02 3.96
N GLY A 119 -37.84 -1.12 4.63
CA GLY A 119 -38.56 -2.39 4.66
C GLY A 119 -39.26 -2.67 5.99
#